data_AF-A0A3B8MB84-F1
#
_entry.id   AF-A0A3B8MB84-F1
#
_cell.length_a   1.000
_cell.length_b   1.000
_cell.length_c   1.000
_cell.angle_alpha   90.00
_cell.angle_beta   90.00
_cell.angle_gamma   90.00
#
_symmetry.space_group_name_H-M   'P 1'
#
loop_
_entity.id
_entity.type
_entity.pdbx_description
1 polymer ?
#
loop_
_entity_poly.entity_id
_entity_poly.type
_entity_poly.pdbx_seq_one_letter_code
_entity_poly.pdbx_strand_id
1 'polypeptide(L)'
;MHQRKRDEDLQILGLDIWNGSAAQLTTFQTTTGATMPMLQQAGNPVYPLGMDVSTIAVVDKEGIVRGLYGEEDHVQVNARVDLIFAQAPLAETRPPHSITG
;
A
#
# COMPACT_ATOMS: atom_id res chain seq x y z
N MET A 1 -20.45 5.34 -13.99
CA MET A 1 -20.37 6.31 -12.87
C MET A 1 -19.43 5.86 -11.74
N HIS A 2 -18.99 4.59 -11.70
CA HIS A 2 -18.12 4.06 -10.62
C HIS A 2 -16.63 4.47 -10.74
N GLN A 3 -16.07 4.58 -11.96
CA GLN A 3 -14.66 4.91 -12.17
C GLN A 3 -14.26 6.28 -11.61
N ARG A 4 -15.09 7.31 -11.85
CA ARG A 4 -14.78 8.69 -11.46
C ARG A 4 -14.68 8.86 -9.94
N LYS A 5 -15.54 8.17 -9.19
CA LYS A 5 -15.52 8.19 -7.73
C LYS A 5 -14.30 7.45 -7.16
N ARG A 6 -13.94 6.31 -7.76
CA ARG A 6 -12.71 5.57 -7.40
C ARG A 6 -11.48 6.46 -7.51
N ASP A 7 -11.37 7.23 -8.59
CA ASP A 7 -10.19 8.07 -8.83
C ASP A 7 -10.14 9.31 -7.91
N GLU A 8 -11.29 9.78 -7.41
CA GLU A 8 -11.39 10.89 -6.44
C GLU A 8 -11.09 10.44 -4.99
N ASP A 9 -11.47 9.21 -4.64
CA ASP A 9 -11.39 8.66 -3.28
C ASP A 9 -10.12 7.81 -3.05
N LEU A 10 -9.37 7.47 -4.10
CA LEU A 10 -8.12 6.71 -4.03
C LEU A 10 -6.92 7.64 -3.82
N GLN A 11 -6.06 7.30 -2.86
CA GLN A 11 -4.77 7.95 -2.66
C GLN A 11 -3.64 6.93 -2.77
N ILE A 12 -2.57 7.31 -3.46
CA ILE A 12 -1.32 6.55 -3.53
C ILE A 12 -0.28 7.34 -2.75
N LEU A 13 0.43 6.67 -1.85
CA LEU A 13 1.49 7.23 -1.03
C LEU A 13 2.76 6.40 -1.22
N GLY A 14 3.89 7.06 -1.43
CA GLY A 14 5.20 6.40 -1.31
C GLY A 14 5.68 6.46 0.14
N LEU A 15 6.34 5.41 0.62
CA LEU A 15 6.98 5.40 1.94
C LEU A 15 8.47 5.07 1.78
N ASP A 16 9.33 6.01 2.15
CA ASP A 16 10.76 5.73 2.28
C ASP A 16 11.03 5.04 3.63
N ILE A 17 11.27 3.74 3.52
CA ILE A 17 11.52 2.84 4.64
C ILE A 17 13.00 2.75 5.04
N TRP A 18 13.91 3.43 4.33
CA TRP A 18 15.34 3.46 4.65
C TRP A 18 15.71 4.63 5.56
N ASN A 19 14.70 5.39 6.01
CA ASN A 19 14.90 6.60 6.82
C ASN A 19 15.87 7.59 6.14
N GLY A 20 15.74 7.75 4.82
CA GLY A 20 16.45 8.78 4.06
C GLY A 20 15.97 10.18 4.45
N SER A 21 16.79 11.19 4.20
CA SER A 21 16.44 12.60 4.48
C SER A 21 15.39 13.16 3.51
N ALA A 22 14.70 14.22 3.92
CA ALA A 22 13.79 14.96 3.05
C ALA A 22 14.44 15.44 1.73
N ALA A 23 15.74 15.74 1.75
CA ALA A 23 16.49 16.09 0.54
C ALA A 23 16.61 14.89 -0.43
N GLN A 24 16.89 13.70 0.09
CA GLN A 24 16.97 12.47 -0.71
C GLN A 24 15.62 12.10 -1.32
N LEU A 25 14.52 12.25 -0.57
CA LEU A 25 13.16 12.09 -1.09
C LEU A 25 12.87 13.06 -2.25
N THR A 26 13.25 14.33 -2.08
CA THR A 26 13.06 15.36 -3.12
C THR A 26 13.86 15.03 -4.38
N THR A 27 15.12 14.58 -4.22
CA THR A 27 15.95 14.12 -5.35
C THR A 27 15.30 12.92 -6.05
N PHE A 28 14.83 11.92 -5.30
CA PHE A 28 14.15 10.76 -5.86
C PHE A 28 12.93 11.16 -6.69
N GLN A 29 12.05 12.02 -6.16
CA GLN A 29 10.87 12.51 -6.89
C GLN A 29 11.26 13.25 -8.17
N THR A 30 12.28 14.11 -8.10
CA THR A 30 12.76 14.89 -9.25
C THR A 30 13.37 13.99 -10.33
N THR A 31 14.12 12.96 -9.94
CA THR A 31 14.79 12.04 -10.87
C THR A 31 13.83 11.05 -11.52
N THR A 32 12.85 10.54 -10.77
CA THR A 32 11.90 9.53 -11.26
C THR A 32 10.65 10.12 -11.89
N GLY A 33 10.34 11.38 -11.61
CA GLY A 33 9.08 12.01 -11.99
C GLY A 33 7.89 11.53 -11.14
N ALA A 34 8.14 10.88 -10.00
CA ALA A 34 7.09 10.47 -9.07
C ALA A 34 6.32 11.70 -8.56
N THR A 35 5.02 11.73 -8.81
CA THR A 35 4.13 12.84 -8.43
C THR A 35 3.28 12.55 -7.19
N MET A 36 3.25 11.29 -6.73
CA MET A 36 2.56 10.95 -5.49
C MET A 36 3.26 11.57 -4.26
N PRO A 37 2.52 11.93 -3.20
CA PRO A 37 3.11 12.29 -1.93
C PRO A 37 4.02 11.17 -1.41
N MET A 38 5.20 11.54 -0.93
CA MET A 38 6.13 10.60 -0.31
C MET A 38 6.30 10.92 1.16
N LEU A 39 6.17 9.88 1.98
CA LEU A 39 6.35 9.92 3.42
C LEU A 39 7.74 9.38 3.77
N GLN A 40 8.34 9.96 4.80
CA GLN A 40 9.55 9.43 5.42
C GLN A 40 9.16 8.62 6.65
N GLN A 41 9.65 7.40 6.77
CA GLN A 41 9.54 6.68 8.02
C GLN A 41 10.41 7.34 9.11
N ALA A 42 9.79 7.78 10.20
CA ALA A 42 10.51 8.34 11.34
C ALA A 42 10.99 7.24 12.29
N GLY A 43 12.30 7.16 12.54
CA GLY A 43 12.90 6.30 13.56
C GLY A 43 13.39 4.93 13.06
N ASN A 44 13.66 4.01 14.01
CA ASN A 44 14.18 2.67 13.69
C ASN A 44 13.08 1.79 13.08
N PRO A 45 13.30 1.17 11.91
CA PRO A 45 12.27 0.40 11.25
C PRO A 45 12.03 -0.93 11.98
N VAL A 46 10.90 -1.01 12.67
CA VAL A 46 10.22 -2.30 12.87
C VAL A 46 9.27 -2.39 11.69
N TYR A 47 9.67 -3.09 10.63
CA TYR A 47 8.80 -3.33 9.47
C TYR A 47 7.55 -4.05 9.95
N PRO A 48 6.38 -3.38 10.04
CA PRO A 48 5.17 -4.08 10.36
C PRO A 48 4.94 -5.07 9.21
N LEU A 49 4.53 -6.30 9.54
CA LEU A 49 3.99 -7.23 8.54
C LEU A 49 5.00 -7.81 7.52
N GLY A 50 6.31 -7.74 7.79
CA GLY A 50 7.33 -8.36 6.91
C GLY A 50 7.52 -7.66 5.57
N MET A 51 7.14 -6.39 5.49
CA MET A 51 7.30 -5.56 4.29
C MET A 51 8.78 -5.36 3.94
N ASP A 52 9.07 -5.41 2.64
CA ASP A 52 10.35 -5.04 2.03
C ASP A 52 10.23 -3.74 1.21
N VAL A 53 11.31 -3.38 0.51
CA VAL A 53 11.40 -2.16 -0.31
C VAL A 53 10.39 -2.09 -1.46
N SER A 54 9.83 -3.23 -1.85
CA SER A 54 8.95 -3.40 -3.02
C SER A 54 7.51 -3.69 -2.62
N THR A 55 7.20 -3.70 -1.33
CA THR A 55 5.87 -4.11 -0.87
C THR A 55 4.83 -3.01 -1.07
N ILE A 56 3.73 -3.36 -1.73
CA ILE A 56 2.54 -2.54 -1.88
C ILE A 56 1.50 -2.99 -0.86
N ALA A 57 1.12 -2.10 0.05
CA ALA A 57 0.02 -2.33 0.99
C ALA A 57 -1.26 -1.65 0.49
N VAL A 58 -2.36 -2.40 0.42
CA VAL A 58 -3.69 -1.83 0.14
C VAL A 58 -4.44 -1.69 1.45
N VAL A 59 -4.79 -0.46 1.81
CA VAL A 59 -5.45 -0.11 3.07
C VAL A 59 -6.82 0.49 2.78
N ASP A 60 -7.85 0.09 3.53
CA ASP A 60 -9.19 0.66 3.39
C ASP A 60 -9.38 1.95 4.21
N LYS A 61 -10.56 2.56 4.10
CA LYS A 61 -10.89 3.81 4.80
C LYS A 61 -10.97 3.67 6.33
N GLU A 62 -11.13 2.44 6.83
CA GLU A 62 -11.09 2.11 8.25
C GLU A 62 -9.64 1.93 8.77
N GLY A 63 -8.64 1.98 7.89
CA GLY A 63 -7.23 1.81 8.23
C GLY A 63 -6.80 0.33 8.29
N ILE A 64 -7.59 -0.59 7.75
CA ILE A 64 -7.31 -2.03 7.77
C ILE A 64 -6.53 -2.41 6.51
N VAL A 65 -5.42 -3.13 6.69
CA VAL A 65 -4.67 -3.72 5.57
C VAL A 65 -5.49 -4.84 4.94
N ARG A 66 -5.88 -4.68 3.68
CA ARG A 66 -6.66 -5.65 2.90
C ARG A 66 -5.81 -6.51 1.97
N GLY A 67 -4.52 -6.24 1.88
CA GLY A 67 -3.53 -7.10 1.23
C GLY A 67 -2.15 -6.47 1.18
N LEU A 68 -1.14 -7.34 1.04
CA LEU A 68 0.25 -7.01 0.79
C LEU A 68 0.65 -7.70 -0.52
N TYR A 69 1.33 -6.98 -1.38
CA TYR A 69 1.61 -7.39 -2.75
C TYR A 69 3.04 -7.00 -3.13
N GLY A 70 3.65 -7.73 -4.06
CA GLY A 70 4.91 -7.34 -4.69
C GLY A 70 4.71 -6.27 -5.76
N GLU A 71 5.81 -5.75 -6.30
CA GLU A 71 5.79 -4.77 -7.40
C GLU A 71 5.23 -5.37 -8.71
N GLU A 72 5.34 -6.69 -8.87
CA GLU A 72 4.83 -7.44 -10.00
C GLU A 72 3.30 -7.66 -9.98
N ASP A 73 2.67 -7.53 -8.81
CA ASP A 73 1.27 -7.91 -8.54
C ASP A 73 0.24 -6.82 -8.90
N HIS A 74 0.55 -6.00 -9.89
CA HIS A 74 -0.28 -4.85 -10.29
C HIS A 74 -1.73 -5.22 -10.64
N VAL A 75 -1.98 -6.43 -11.17
CA VAL A 75 -3.35 -6.92 -11.46
C VAL A 75 -4.12 -7.17 -10.16
N GLN A 76 -3.47 -7.80 -9.18
CA GLN A 76 -4.07 -8.15 -7.89
C GLN A 76 -4.32 -6.91 -7.05
N VAL A 77 -3.40 -5.93 -7.08
CA VAL A 77 -3.58 -4.62 -6.44
C VAL A 77 -4.82 -3.93 -6.98
N ASN A 78 -4.95 -3.82 -8.32
CA ASN A 78 -6.11 -3.18 -8.94
C ASN A 78 -7.42 -3.90 -8.60
N ALA A 79 -7.43 -5.23 -8.68
CA ALA A 79 -8.59 -6.02 -8.30
C ALA A 79 -8.99 -5.81 -6.83
N ARG A 80 -8.02 -5.70 -5.92
CA ARG A 80 -8.29 -5.44 -4.49
C ARG A 80 -8.89 -4.06 -4.27
N VAL A 81 -8.35 -3.03 -4.93
CA VAL A 81 -8.90 -1.67 -4.88
C VAL A 81 -10.35 -1.67 -5.36
N ASP A 82 -10.62 -2.32 -6.50
CA ASP A 82 -11.97 -2.38 -7.06
C ASP A 82 -12.96 -3.07 -6.12
N LEU A 83 -12.55 -4.13 -5.41
CA LEU A 83 -13.38 -4.79 -4.41
C LEU A 83 -13.73 -3.90 -3.22
N ILE A 84 -12.78 -3.08 -2.74
CA ILE A 84 -13.01 -2.11 -1.66
C ILE A 84 -14.05 -1.08 -2.11
N PHE A 85 -13.93 -0.56 -3.33
CA PHE A 85 -14.84 0.45 -3.87
C PHE A 85 -16.22 -0.09 -4.25
N ALA A 86 -16.31 -1.36 -4.64
CA ALA A 86 -17.59 -2.01 -4.92
C ALA A 86 -18.46 -2.23 -3.68
N GLN A 87 -17.95 -1.96 -2.46
CA GLN A 87 -18.57 -2.35 -1.18
C GLN A 87 -18.91 -3.85 -1.11
N ALA A 88 -18.22 -4.66 -1.92
CA ALA A 88 -18.37 -6.11 -1.84
C ALA A 88 -17.82 -6.56 -0.48
N PRO A 89 -18.52 -7.44 0.26
CA PRO A 89 -17.97 -7.99 1.49
C PRO A 89 -16.63 -8.65 1.18
N LEU A 90 -15.55 -8.02 1.63
CA LEU A 90 -14.20 -8.51 1.46
C LEU A 90 -14.11 -9.78 2.31
N ALA A 91 -14.07 -10.94 1.65
CA ALA A 91 -13.79 -12.19 2.35
C ALA A 91 -12.49 -12.00 3.15
N GLU A 92 -12.60 -12.05 4.48
CA GLU A 92 -11.46 -12.04 5.37
C GLU A 92 -10.59 -13.23 5.00
N THR A 93 -9.45 -12.97 4.37
CA THR A 93 -8.38 -13.97 4.30
C THR A 93 -7.78 -14.07 5.68
N ARG A 94 -8.49 -14.77 6.58
CA ARG A 94 -7.95 -15.21 7.85
C ARG A 94 -6.80 -16.18 7.52
N PRO A 95 -5.55 -15.91 7.94
CA PRO A 95 -4.49 -16.88 7.78
C PRO A 95 -4.93 -18.19 8.45
N PRO A 96 -4.67 -19.36 7.85
CA PRO A 96 -5.05 -20.62 8.47
C PRO A 96 -4.40 -20.68 9.84
N HIS A 97 -5.22 -20.71 10.89
CA HIS A 97 -4.74 -21.10 12.20
C HIS A 97 -4.15 -22.49 12.03
N SER A 98 -2.86 -22.61 12.31
CA SER A 98 -2.17 -23.89 12.42
C SER A 98 -2.98 -24.79 13.35
N ILE A 99 -3.37 -25.93 12.82
CA ILE A 99 -3.97 -27.01 13.59
C ILE A 99 -2.90 -27.50 14.57
N THR A 100 -3.30 -27.59 15.84
CA THR A 100 -2.58 -28.23 16.94
C THR A 100 -2.07 -29.62 16.58
N GLY A 101 -0.82 -29.89 16.95
CA GLY A 101 -0.26 -31.22 17.13
C GLY A 101 0.56 -31.21 18.42
#